data_AF-A0A0E9MYL2-F1
#
_entry.id   AF-A0A0E9MYL2-F1
#
_cell.length_a   1.000
_cell.length_b   1.000
_cell.length_c   1.000
_cell.angle_alpha   90.00
_cell.angle_beta   90.00
_cell.angle_gamma   90.00
#
_symmetry.space_group_name_H-M   'P 1'
#
loop_
_entity.id
_entity.type
_entity.pdbx_description
1 polymer ?
#
loop_
_entity_poly.entity_id
_entity_poly.type
_entity_poly.pdbx_seq_one_letter_code
_entity_poly.pdbx_strand_id
1 'polypeptide(L)'
;MKGYWESDSLMFIGSKGVTYGYKATYNRYMTTYDSPEKMGQLKFTLLHVNPLAKGVYQVVGKWQLTRTVGDIGGYYTLLFRFIGGRWVIICDHTS
;
A
#
# COMPACT_ATOMS: atom_id res chain seq x y z
N MET A 1 -5.86 1.90 7.90
CA MET A 1 -4.78 1.27 7.11
C MET A 1 -3.92 0.39 8.02
N LYS A 2 -4.52 -0.68 8.57
CA LYS A 2 -3.81 -1.55 9.51
C LYS A 2 -2.58 -2.16 8.83
N GLY A 3 -1.44 -2.16 9.51
CA GLY A 3 -0.16 -2.63 8.96
C GLY A 3 0.72 -1.53 8.34
N TYR A 4 0.22 -0.30 8.20
CA TYR A 4 1.05 0.85 7.84
C TYR A 4 1.66 1.49 9.08
N TRP A 5 2.83 2.11 8.91
CA TRP A 5 3.50 2.80 9.99
C TRP A 5 2.77 4.09 10.35
N GLU A 6 2.28 4.18 11.58
CA GLU A 6 1.66 5.38 12.14
C GLU A 6 2.72 6.45 12.45
N SER A 7 3.19 7.13 11.40
CA SER A 7 4.24 8.15 11.46
C SER A 7 4.07 9.16 10.33
N ASP A 8 4.56 10.39 10.55
CA ASP A 8 4.66 11.44 9.54
C ASP A 8 5.70 11.13 8.45
N SER A 9 6.59 10.17 8.71
CA SER A 9 7.59 9.69 7.75
C SER A 9 7.10 8.54 6.86
N LEU A 10 5.84 8.08 7.02
CA LEU A 10 5.25 7.13 6.06
C LEU A 10 5.25 7.75 4.66
N MET A 11 5.63 6.98 3.64
CA MET A 11 5.60 7.43 2.25
C MET A 11 4.62 6.60 1.43
N PHE A 12 3.67 7.25 0.76
CA PHE A 12 2.79 6.63 -0.22
C PHE A 12 3.03 7.28 -1.59
N ILE A 13 3.34 6.49 -2.60
CA ILE A 13 3.63 6.93 -3.97
C ILE A 13 2.59 6.32 -4.90
N GLY A 14 1.88 7.17 -5.63
CA GLY A 14 0.96 6.73 -6.68
C GLY A 14 0.98 7.65 -7.89
N SER A 15 0.02 7.46 -8.79
CA SER A 15 -0.06 8.21 -10.07
C SER A 15 -0.12 9.73 -9.93
N LYS A 16 -0.55 10.26 -8.78
CA LYS A 16 -0.62 11.70 -8.48
C LYS A 16 0.61 12.23 -7.73
N GLY A 17 1.65 11.42 -7.53
CA GLY A 17 2.87 11.76 -6.79
C GLY A 17 2.92 11.17 -5.38
N VAL A 18 3.72 11.81 -4.52
CA VAL A 18 4.06 11.33 -3.18
C VAL A 18 3.18 11.99 -2.11
N THR A 19 2.62 11.18 -1.21
CA THR A 19 1.95 11.61 0.03
C THR A 19 2.79 11.18 1.22
N TYR A 20 3.05 12.09 2.14
CA TYR A 20 3.76 11.82 3.38
C TYR A 20 2.82 11.75 4.57
N GLY A 21 3.10 10.85 5.50
CA GLY A 21 2.42 10.72 6.78
C GLY A 21 1.18 9.82 6.75
N TYR A 22 0.97 9.10 7.86
CA TYR A 22 -0.16 8.17 8.03
C TYR A 22 -1.51 8.87 7.88
N LYS A 23 -1.69 10.04 8.53
CA LYS A 23 -2.97 10.76 8.52
C LYS A 23 -3.35 11.26 7.12
N ALA A 24 -2.40 11.85 6.39
CA ALA A 24 -2.65 12.32 5.03
C ALA A 24 -2.97 11.16 4.08
N THR A 25 -2.22 10.05 4.20
CA THR A 25 -2.45 8.82 3.41
C THR A 25 -3.82 8.21 3.71
N TYR A 26 -4.23 8.17 4.97
CA TYR A 26 -5.56 7.68 5.39
C TYR A 26 -6.70 8.53 4.82
N ASN A 27 -6.59 9.86 4.93
CA ASN A 27 -7.59 10.77 4.40
C ASN A 27 -7.73 10.62 2.88
N ARG A 28 -6.60 10.53 2.16
CA ARG A 28 -6.60 10.27 0.72
C ARG A 28 -7.27 8.94 0.36
N TYR A 29 -7.01 7.88 1.13
CA TYR A 29 -7.64 6.57 0.92
C TYR A 29 -9.17 6.69 1.02
N MET A 30 -9.66 7.33 2.09
CA MET A 30 -11.09 7.50 2.32
C MET A 30 -11.78 8.35 1.24
N THR A 31 -11.12 9.39 0.72
CA THR A 31 -11.64 10.19 -0.40
C THR A 31 -11.65 9.40 -1.73
N THR A 32 -10.68 8.50 -1.94
CA THR A 32 -10.56 7.77 -3.21
C THR A 32 -11.56 6.60 -3.28
N TYR A 33 -11.77 5.92 -2.17
CA TYR A 33 -12.64 4.75 -2.05
C TYR A 33 -13.83 5.08 -1.14
N ASP A 34 -14.65 6.02 -1.56
CA ASP A 34 -15.80 6.55 -0.81
C ASP A 34 -17.10 5.76 -1.06
N SER A 35 -17.11 4.77 -1.96
CA SER A 35 -18.30 3.99 -2.31
C SER A 35 -18.03 2.49 -2.48
N PRO A 36 -19.03 1.61 -2.24
CA PRO A 36 -18.89 0.17 -2.43
C PRO A 36 -18.51 -0.23 -3.87
N GLU A 37 -19.03 0.49 -4.87
CA GLU A 37 -18.76 0.23 -6.28
C GLU A 37 -17.29 0.47 -6.63
N LYS A 38 -16.65 1.44 -5.95
CA LYS A 38 -15.22 1.73 -6.11
C LYS A 38 -14.32 0.74 -5.38
N MET A 39 -14.79 0.14 -4.28
CA MET A 39 -14.02 -0.79 -3.46
C MET A 39 -13.78 -2.14 -4.16
N GLY A 40 -14.81 -2.72 -4.78
CA GLY A 40 -14.69 -4.02 -5.46
C GLY A 40 -14.20 -5.17 -4.57
N GLN A 41 -13.72 -6.24 -5.20
CA GLN A 41 -12.99 -7.32 -4.55
C GLN A 41 -11.50 -7.23 -4.88
N LEU A 42 -10.68 -7.07 -3.84
CA LEU A 42 -9.23 -6.92 -3.97
C LEU A 42 -8.51 -8.27 -3.84
N LYS A 43 -7.66 -8.57 -4.83
CA LYS A 43 -6.74 -9.71 -4.83
C LYS A 43 -5.31 -9.23 -4.97
N PHE A 44 -4.41 -9.82 -4.19
CA PHE A 44 -2.97 -9.63 -4.34
C PHE A 44 -2.31 -10.89 -4.88
N THR A 45 -1.28 -10.71 -5.70
CA THR A 45 -0.37 -11.77 -6.12
C THR A 45 1.04 -11.39 -5.71
N LEU A 46 1.62 -12.15 -4.80
CA LEU A 46 3.00 -11.96 -4.35
C LEU A 46 3.96 -12.40 -5.45
N LEU A 47 4.91 -11.55 -5.82
CA LEU A 47 5.94 -11.88 -6.83
C LEU A 47 7.31 -12.08 -6.19
N HIS A 48 7.73 -11.13 -5.36
CA HIS A 48 9.05 -11.15 -4.72
C HIS A 48 8.98 -10.69 -3.27
N VAL A 49 9.81 -11.32 -2.44
CA VAL A 49 10.10 -10.90 -1.06
C VAL A 49 11.61 -10.89 -0.93
N ASN A 50 12.19 -9.69 -0.94
CA ASN A 50 13.63 -9.48 -0.96
C ASN A 50 14.08 -8.95 0.41
N PRO A 51 14.95 -9.66 1.15
CA PRO A 51 15.58 -9.08 2.33
C PRO A 51 16.53 -7.96 1.90
N LEU A 52 16.42 -6.79 2.52
CA LEU A 52 17.33 -5.66 2.25
C LEU A 52 18.33 -5.45 3.39
N ALA A 53 17.88 -5.66 4.62
CA ALA A 53 18.69 -5.60 5.84
C ALA A 53 17.98 -6.35 6.97
N LYS A 54 18.64 -6.49 8.12
CA LYS A 54 17.99 -7.02 9.33
C LYS A 54 16.76 -6.17 9.66
N GLY A 55 15.58 -6.81 9.69
CA GLY A 55 14.33 -6.11 10.00
C GLY A 55 13.80 -5.24 8.86
N VAL A 56 14.28 -5.40 7.61
CA VAL A 56 13.81 -4.65 6.44
C VAL A 56 13.63 -5.57 5.24
N TYR A 57 12.46 -5.53 4.63
CA TYR A 57 12.14 -6.28 3.41
C TYR A 57 11.53 -5.38 2.36
N GLN A 58 11.85 -5.65 1.09
CA GLN A 58 11.08 -5.18 -0.04
C GLN A 58 10.13 -6.29 -0.49
N VAL A 59 8.87 -5.94 -0.75
CA VAL A 59 7.86 -6.86 -1.26
C VAL A 59 7.31 -6.29 -2.54
N VAL A 60 7.37 -7.06 -3.62
CA VAL A 60 6.82 -6.69 -4.93
C VAL A 60 5.67 -7.63 -5.26
N GLY A 61 4.58 -7.07 -5.76
CA GLY A 61 3.42 -7.86 -6.16
C GLY A 61 2.50 -7.17 -7.14
N LYS A 62 1.41 -7.86 -7.47
CA LYS A 62 0.30 -7.33 -8.27
C LYS A 62 -0.92 -7.14 -7.39
N TRP A 63 -1.70 -6.10 -7.68
CA TRP A 63 -3.03 -5.91 -7.12
C TRP A 63 -4.05 -5.96 -8.26
N GLN A 64 -5.23 -6.51 -7.98
CA GLN A 64 -6.35 -6.55 -8.91
C GLN A 64 -7.65 -6.28 -8.16
N LEU A 65 -8.44 -5.35 -8.66
CA LEU A 65 -9.79 -5.04 -8.19
C LEU A 65 -10.82 -5.56 -9.19
N THR A 66 -11.64 -6.51 -8.76
CA THR A 66 -12.81 -6.97 -9.53
C THR A 66 -14.02 -6.10 -9.18
N ARG A 67 -14.62 -5.43 -10.16
CA ARG A 67 -15.68 -4.42 -9.93
C ARG A 67 -16.76 -4.48 -11.01
N THR A 68 -17.97 -4.04 -10.67
CA THR A 68 -19.09 -3.95 -11.62
C THR A 68 -18.85 -2.94 -12.75
N VAL A 69 -18.06 -1.90 -12.49
CA VAL A 69 -17.71 -0.84 -13.45
C VAL A 69 -16.45 -1.14 -14.27
N GLY A 70 -15.96 -2.38 -14.22
CA GLY A 70 -14.76 -2.82 -14.91
C GLY A 70 -13.57 -3.03 -13.98
N ASP A 71 -12.87 -4.13 -14.26
CA ASP A 71 -11.71 -4.55 -13.50
C ASP A 71 -10.52 -3.62 -13.76
N ILE A 72 -9.73 -3.40 -12.70
CA ILE A 72 -8.48 -2.67 -12.78
C ILE A 72 -7.41 -3.41 -11.99
N GLY A 73 -6.15 -3.16 -12.30
CA GLY A 73 -5.04 -3.74 -11.59
C GLY A 73 -3.74 -3.03 -11.91
N GLY A 74 -2.69 -3.47 -11.25
CA GLY A 74 -1.38 -2.89 -11.39
C GLY A 74 -0.36 -3.58 -10.49
N TYR A 75 0.69 -2.85 -10.14
CA TYR A 75 1.81 -3.37 -9.37
C TYR A 75 2.01 -2.55 -8.11
N TYR A 76 2.63 -3.17 -7.12
CA TYR A 76 3.05 -2.49 -5.92
C TYR A 76 4.47 -2.90 -5.52
N THR A 77 5.16 -1.98 -4.87
CA THR A 77 6.39 -2.21 -4.13
C THR A 77 6.22 -1.67 -2.72
N LEU A 78 6.29 -2.56 -1.72
CA LEU A 78 6.22 -2.20 -0.31
C LEU A 78 7.60 -2.33 0.32
N LEU A 79 7.96 -1.37 1.18
CA LEU A 79 9.05 -1.53 2.13
C LEU A 79 8.46 -1.83 3.51
N PHE A 80 8.75 -3.02 4.02
CA PHE A 80 8.43 -3.43 5.37
C PHE A 80 9.61 -3.18 6.29
N ARG A 81 9.32 -2.70 7.51
CA ARG A 81 10.30 -2.57 8.58
C ARG A 81 9.75 -3.12 9.89
N PHE A 82 10.60 -3.80 10.66
CA PHE A 82 10.28 -4.24 12.01
C PHE A 82 10.51 -3.09 13.00
N ILE A 83 9.45 -2.54 13.58
CA ILE A 83 9.48 -1.40 14.50
C ILE A 83 8.55 -1.73 15.68
N GLY A 84 9.03 -1.60 16.93
CA GLY A 84 8.18 -1.78 18.11
C GLY A 84 7.50 -3.16 18.18
N GLY A 85 8.23 -4.23 17.82
CA GLY A 85 7.73 -5.61 17.89
C GLY A 85 6.81 -6.04 16.74
N ARG A 86 6.61 -5.20 15.72
CA ARG A 86 5.70 -5.48 14.60
C ARG A 86 6.31 -5.11 13.24
N TRP A 87 5.90 -5.83 12.21
CA TRP A 87 6.18 -5.45 10.83
C TRP A 87 5.17 -4.40 10.36
N VAL A 88 5.68 -3.29 9.84
CA VAL A 88 4.86 -2.21 9.26
C VAL A 88 5.38 -1.80 7.90
N ILE A 89 4.47 -1.36 7.03
CA ILE A 89 4.78 -0.73 5.75
C ILE A 89 5.24 0.70 6.03
N ILE A 90 6.47 1.02 5.65
CA ILE A 90 7.06 2.37 5.78
C ILE A 90 7.07 3.12 4.45
N CYS A 91 6.98 2.40 3.33
CA CYS A 91 6.84 2.96 1.99
C CYS A 91 5.94 2.05 1.16
N ASP A 92 4.98 2.63 0.45
CA ASP A 92 4.10 1.96 -0.50
C ASP A 92 4.16 2.71 -1.83
N HIS A 93 4.69 2.07 -2.86
CA HIS A 93 4.64 2.57 -4.22
C HIS A 93 3.73 1.69 -5.05
N THR A 94 2.59 2.24 -5.47
CA THR A 94 1.57 1.52 -6.23
C THR A 94 1.29 2.23 -7.56
N SER A 95 1.37 1.48 -8.66
CA SER A 95 1.08 1.92 -10.03
C SER A 95 0.04 1.05 -10.72
#